data_AF-A0A2B4SRP6-F1
#
_entry.id   AF-A0A2B4SRP6-F1
#
_cell.length_a   1.000
_cell.length_b   1.000
_cell.length_c   1.000
_cell.angle_alpha   90.00
_cell.angle_beta   90.00
_cell.angle_gamma   90.00
#
_symmetry.space_group_name_H-M   'P 1'
#
loop_
_entity.id
_entity.type
_entity.pdbx_description
1 polymer ?
#
loop_
_entity_poly.entity_id
_entity_poly.type
_entity_poly.pdbx_seq_one_letter_code
_entity_poly.pdbx_strand_id
1 'polypeptide(L)'
;MVREVCEAFRKNVKPKLHLLPKQIIHGDANYSKLIFPPSSNVSTPYSVQDIGFIDFGDLNYSCKVFDIAISLMYILNVEEVFNCERTQMAGHFLAGYHSMHPLSSEELEVLPVLNRRGPGGADDLYSKIIELPVKEIAASKQCCQPQSYTLLKWQPPKRNMNNNRPSLERTKPPVEKHQAAVLAAQLFNLHITDLSFVKELDSYVDRNFYIRGSLNGPPGCQEYVLKILNDVETSQEHFIELQCNMMLFLQERGYRSSTPVNSILKTPFVKCKIPRIYPPSIVNSEPNHVSMTTDRDSNGISLETGTSPLSVKKNRNLVDGIHIYNGDVYSDDEFLVCAVLLLNFVPGEVLNKIPLNTHLLFTAGKAVGSLDQDLKDFVCANPRRPDFSWDLLRVDETIEPCLEAVTDPHRVQMVREVCEAFRKNVKPKLHLLPMQIIHGDPNYTNLVFAPHNKQCSQYSVQDIGFIDFGHSNYSCKVFDLAIPLMYLMNVERALACGRTRMVGHFFAGYHSINPLSSVELEVLPVLVASRFCQSLVFGAYVSKHVDPGNDYVLETAKNGWKVFEEFWMTPKEEMLKIWMEISENTRKNHNEH
;
A
#
# COMPACT_ATOMS: atom_id res chain seq x y z
N MET A 1 -17.67 -20.55 -35.50
CA MET A 1 -17.36 -19.15 -35.14
C MET A 1 -16.09 -18.97 -34.30
N VAL A 2 -16.05 -19.24 -32.98
CA VAL A 2 -14.84 -18.97 -32.15
C VAL A 2 -13.59 -19.70 -32.68
N ARG A 3 -13.73 -20.97 -33.07
CA ARG A 3 -12.64 -21.74 -33.70
C ARG A 3 -12.13 -21.12 -35.00
N GLU A 4 -13.03 -20.66 -35.87
CA GLU A 4 -12.67 -19.99 -37.14
C GLU A 4 -11.95 -18.66 -36.89
N VAL A 5 -12.34 -17.89 -35.88
CA VAL A 5 -11.65 -16.66 -35.48
C VAL A 5 -10.23 -16.98 -34.98
N CYS A 6 -10.08 -18.00 -34.12
CA CYS A 6 -8.76 -18.45 -33.67
C CYS A 6 -7.87 -18.96 -34.81
N GLU A 7 -8.44 -19.68 -35.79
CA GLU A 7 -7.73 -20.14 -36.98
C GLU A 7 -7.31 -18.99 -37.90
N ALA A 8 -8.19 -18.02 -38.13
CA ALA A 8 -7.88 -16.82 -38.90
C ALA A 8 -6.77 -16.00 -38.22
N PHE A 9 -6.80 -15.87 -36.89
CA PHE A 9 -5.72 -15.23 -36.13
C PHE A 9 -4.40 -15.98 -36.30
N ARG A 10 -4.39 -17.31 -36.13
CA ARG A 10 -3.17 -18.13 -36.29
C ARG A 10 -2.60 -18.05 -37.70
N LYS A 11 -3.45 -17.97 -38.72
CA LYS A 11 -3.04 -17.94 -40.13
C LYS A 11 -2.59 -16.55 -40.59
N ASN A 12 -3.31 -15.50 -40.20
CA ASN A 12 -3.15 -14.18 -40.81
C ASN A 12 -2.47 -13.14 -39.90
N VAL A 13 -2.60 -13.28 -38.57
CA VAL A 13 -2.06 -12.30 -37.60
C VAL A 13 -0.78 -12.81 -36.95
N LYS A 14 -0.79 -14.04 -36.41
CA LYS A 14 0.35 -14.62 -35.68
C LYS A 14 1.68 -14.54 -36.45
N PRO A 15 1.74 -14.83 -37.77
CA PRO A 15 2.99 -14.72 -38.52
C PRO A 15 3.51 -13.30 -38.65
N LYS A 16 2.65 -12.27 -38.54
CA LYS A 16 3.00 -10.86 -38.75
C LYS A 16 3.28 -10.09 -37.46
N LEU A 17 3.06 -10.69 -36.29
CA LEU A 17 3.29 -10.04 -34.98
C LEU A 17 4.70 -9.45 -34.79
N HIS A 18 5.70 -9.99 -35.48
CA HIS A 18 7.07 -9.50 -35.42
C HIS A 18 7.31 -8.25 -36.30
N LEU A 19 6.42 -7.98 -37.26
CA LEU A 19 6.45 -6.83 -38.17
C LEU A 19 5.66 -5.64 -37.61
N LEU A 20 4.79 -5.87 -36.63
CA LEU A 20 3.92 -4.84 -36.07
C LEU A 20 4.66 -3.97 -35.04
N PRO A 21 4.48 -2.64 -35.05
CA PRO A 21 5.02 -1.76 -34.04
C PRO A 21 4.56 -2.14 -32.63
N LYS A 22 5.51 -2.16 -31.67
CA LYS A 22 5.22 -2.47 -30.26
C LYS A 22 5.44 -1.26 -29.37
N GLN A 23 4.55 -1.09 -28.42
CA GLN A 23 4.63 -0.07 -27.38
C GLN A 23 3.93 -0.57 -26.12
N ILE A 24 4.00 0.24 -25.06
CA ILE A 24 3.05 0.07 -23.96
C ILE A 24 1.67 0.42 -24.50
N ILE A 25 0.75 -0.53 -24.42
CA ILE A 25 -0.66 -0.41 -24.78
C ILE A 25 -1.50 -0.48 -23.51
N HIS A 26 -2.65 0.17 -23.50
CA HIS A 26 -3.60 0.21 -22.38
C HIS A 26 -4.13 -1.18 -22.01
N GLY A 27 -4.33 -2.06 -22.99
CA GLY A 27 -4.77 -3.45 -22.78
C GLY A 27 -6.27 -3.65 -22.52
N ASP A 28 -7.01 -2.57 -22.27
CA ASP A 28 -8.48 -2.50 -22.22
C ASP A 28 -8.98 -1.12 -22.69
N ALA A 29 -8.45 -0.63 -23.82
CA ALA A 29 -8.77 0.70 -24.35
C ALA A 29 -10.23 0.79 -24.83
N ASN A 30 -11.17 1.10 -23.93
CA ASN A 30 -12.59 1.24 -24.25
C ASN A 30 -13.19 2.56 -23.73
N TYR A 31 -14.42 2.87 -24.16
CA TYR A 31 -15.03 4.17 -23.89
C TYR A 31 -15.33 4.43 -22.40
N SER A 32 -15.40 3.39 -21.55
CA SER A 32 -15.54 3.55 -20.10
C SER A 32 -14.25 4.01 -19.41
N LYS A 33 -13.13 4.00 -20.14
CA LYS A 33 -11.81 4.40 -19.64
C LYS A 33 -11.43 5.83 -19.99
N LEU A 34 -12.35 6.56 -20.61
CA LEU A 34 -12.19 7.96 -20.99
C LEU A 34 -12.97 8.85 -20.02
N ILE A 35 -12.31 9.86 -19.46
CA ILE A 35 -12.95 10.90 -18.66
C ILE A 35 -13.03 12.16 -19.50
N PHE A 36 -14.25 12.68 -19.63
CA PHE A 36 -14.51 13.97 -20.25
C PHE A 36 -14.84 14.99 -19.15
N PRO A 37 -14.33 16.22 -19.23
CA PRO A 37 -14.68 17.26 -18.28
C PRO A 37 -16.16 17.61 -18.43
N PRO A 38 -16.82 18.06 -17.35
CA PRO A 38 -18.24 18.40 -17.40
C PRO A 38 -18.50 19.51 -18.43
N SER A 39 -19.25 19.18 -19.48
CA SER A 39 -19.59 20.14 -20.55
C SER A 39 -20.54 21.22 -20.01
N SER A 40 -20.16 22.49 -20.11
CA SER A 40 -21.06 23.63 -19.86
C SER A 40 -21.89 24.02 -21.09
N ASN A 41 -21.60 23.45 -22.27
CA ASN A 41 -22.36 23.63 -23.51
C ASN A 41 -22.20 22.41 -24.45
N VAL A 42 -23.31 21.84 -24.88
CA VAL A 42 -23.40 20.58 -25.68
C VAL A 42 -22.83 20.73 -27.10
N SER A 43 -22.44 21.93 -27.53
CA SER A 43 -22.07 22.24 -28.93
C SER A 43 -20.57 22.46 -29.21
N THR A 44 -19.70 22.46 -28.20
CA THR A 44 -18.24 22.60 -28.40
C THR A 44 -17.54 21.23 -28.34
N PRO A 45 -16.78 20.82 -29.38
CA PRO A 45 -16.03 19.58 -29.36
C PRO A 45 -14.86 19.65 -28.36
N TYR A 46 -14.62 18.57 -27.61
CA TYR A 46 -13.49 18.45 -26.69
C TYR A 46 -12.15 18.48 -27.45
N SER A 47 -11.16 19.18 -26.90
CA SER A 47 -9.77 19.01 -27.33
C SER A 47 -9.22 17.67 -26.82
N VAL A 48 -8.25 17.09 -27.51
CA VAL A 48 -7.57 15.86 -27.05
C VAL A 48 -6.95 16.05 -25.66
N GLN A 49 -6.51 17.27 -25.34
CA GLN A 49 -5.92 17.61 -24.04
C GLN A 49 -6.95 17.64 -22.89
N ASP A 50 -8.23 17.73 -23.22
CA ASP A 50 -9.31 17.76 -22.24
C ASP A 50 -9.69 16.34 -21.80
N ILE A 51 -9.30 15.32 -22.57
CA ILE A 51 -9.72 13.93 -22.35
C ILE A 51 -8.72 13.23 -21.42
N GLY A 52 -9.20 12.83 -20.24
CA GLY A 52 -8.46 12.00 -19.31
C GLY A 52 -8.56 10.51 -19.65
N PHE A 53 -7.54 9.75 -19.27
CA PHE A 53 -7.52 8.29 -19.35
C PHE A 53 -7.42 7.71 -17.95
N ILE A 54 -8.16 6.64 -17.68
CA ILE A 54 -8.18 5.94 -16.39
C ILE A 54 -8.05 4.44 -16.57
N ASP A 55 -7.81 3.73 -15.47
CA ASP A 55 -7.74 2.26 -15.43
C ASP A 55 -6.61 1.65 -16.27
N PHE A 56 -5.38 2.02 -15.92
CA PHE A 56 -4.16 1.45 -16.48
C PHE A 56 -3.83 0.03 -15.97
N GLY A 57 -4.84 -0.70 -15.46
CA GLY A 57 -4.70 -2.02 -14.85
C GLY A 57 -4.12 -3.07 -15.78
N ASP A 58 -4.49 -3.00 -17.06
CA ASP A 58 -4.17 -3.96 -18.13
C ASP A 58 -2.98 -3.54 -19.00
N LEU A 59 -2.23 -2.50 -18.60
CA LEU A 59 -1.06 -2.02 -19.33
C LEU A 59 -0.10 -3.17 -19.63
N ASN A 60 0.22 -3.34 -20.91
CA ASN A 60 1.17 -4.36 -21.33
C ASN A 60 2.00 -3.88 -22.52
N TYR A 61 3.20 -4.45 -22.68
CA TYR A 61 4.05 -4.14 -23.83
C TYR A 61 3.71 -5.09 -24.98
N SER A 62 3.01 -4.59 -25.99
CA SER A 62 2.47 -5.41 -27.07
C SER A 62 2.28 -4.62 -28.37
N CYS A 63 1.69 -5.25 -29.38
CA CYS A 63 1.44 -4.63 -30.68
C CYS A 63 0.44 -3.48 -30.52
N LYS A 64 0.82 -2.28 -30.96
CA LYS A 64 0.03 -1.06 -30.88
C LYS A 64 -1.40 -1.22 -31.42
N VAL A 65 -1.53 -2.00 -32.49
CA VAL A 65 -2.78 -2.31 -33.16
C VAL A 65 -3.82 -3.02 -32.27
N PHE A 66 -3.42 -3.62 -31.15
CA PHE A 66 -4.35 -4.31 -30.25
C PHE A 66 -5.24 -3.35 -29.46
N ASP A 67 -4.75 -2.21 -28.98
CA ASP A 67 -5.62 -1.19 -28.37
C ASP A 67 -6.66 -0.67 -29.36
N ILE A 68 -6.25 -0.47 -30.62
CA ILE A 68 -7.14 -0.06 -31.69
C ILE A 68 -8.24 -1.11 -31.91
N ALA A 69 -7.85 -2.39 -31.98
CA ALA A 69 -8.80 -3.49 -32.15
C ALA A 69 -9.76 -3.61 -30.97
N ILE A 70 -9.28 -3.41 -29.73
CA ILE A 70 -10.12 -3.40 -28.52
C ILE A 70 -11.14 -2.27 -28.60
N SER A 71 -10.71 -1.03 -28.86
CA SER A 71 -11.62 0.11 -28.98
C SER A 71 -12.67 -0.09 -30.08
N LEU A 72 -12.27 -0.59 -31.25
CA LEU A 72 -13.19 -0.89 -32.35
C LEU A 72 -14.21 -1.97 -31.98
N MET A 73 -13.78 -3.00 -31.23
CA MET A 73 -14.67 -4.06 -30.76
C MET A 73 -15.79 -3.49 -29.88
N TYR A 74 -15.45 -2.61 -28.94
CA TYR A 74 -16.43 -1.94 -28.08
C TYR A 74 -17.34 -1.00 -28.88
N ILE A 75 -16.81 -0.16 -29.77
CA ILE A 75 -17.59 0.75 -30.61
C ILE A 75 -18.63 -0.02 -31.46
N LEU A 76 -18.22 -1.12 -32.06
CA LEU A 76 -19.11 -1.95 -32.88
C LEU A 76 -20.19 -2.69 -32.04
N ASN A 77 -20.03 -2.76 -30.72
CA ASN A 77 -20.94 -3.43 -29.78
C ASN A 77 -21.84 -2.47 -28.98
N VAL A 78 -21.70 -1.16 -29.13
CA VAL A 78 -22.54 -0.19 -28.39
C VAL A 78 -24.02 -0.38 -28.72
N GLU A 79 -24.86 -0.57 -27.70
CA GLU A 79 -26.30 -0.82 -27.83
C GLU A 79 -27.14 0.45 -28.07
N GLU A 80 -26.58 1.64 -27.83
CA GLU A 80 -27.30 2.92 -27.90
C GLU A 80 -27.68 3.36 -29.32
N VAL A 81 -28.84 4.03 -29.41
CA VAL A 81 -29.41 4.61 -30.63
C VAL A 81 -28.70 5.92 -30.96
N PHE A 82 -27.55 5.84 -31.61
CA PHE A 82 -26.97 6.97 -32.33
C PHE A 82 -27.64 7.12 -33.70
N ASN A 83 -27.79 8.35 -34.19
CA ASN A 83 -28.25 8.63 -35.58
C ASN A 83 -27.19 8.27 -36.65
N CYS A 84 -26.21 7.41 -36.32
CA CYS A 84 -25.04 7.09 -37.12
C CYS A 84 -24.78 5.58 -37.07
N GLU A 85 -24.42 4.97 -38.20
CA GLU A 85 -24.14 3.54 -38.23
C GLU A 85 -22.88 3.19 -37.41
N ARG A 86 -22.88 2.04 -36.73
CA ARG A 86 -21.73 1.59 -35.92
C ARG A 86 -20.43 1.47 -36.72
N THR A 87 -20.54 1.11 -37.99
CA THR A 87 -19.45 1.10 -38.96
C THR A 87 -18.92 2.50 -39.24
N GLN A 88 -19.78 3.51 -39.36
CA GLN A 88 -19.37 4.90 -39.53
C GLN A 88 -18.66 5.43 -38.26
N MET A 89 -19.16 5.11 -37.06
CA MET A 89 -18.49 5.46 -35.79
C MET A 89 -17.10 4.83 -35.68
N ALA A 90 -16.99 3.53 -35.99
CA ALA A 90 -15.72 2.82 -36.03
C ALA A 90 -14.74 3.44 -37.07
N GLY A 91 -15.27 3.87 -38.22
CA GLY A 91 -14.51 4.60 -39.25
C GLY A 91 -13.97 5.94 -38.75
N HIS A 92 -14.80 6.76 -38.09
CA HIS A 92 -14.37 8.03 -37.51
C HIS A 92 -13.30 7.85 -36.44
N PHE A 93 -13.46 6.86 -35.55
CA PHE A 93 -12.44 6.55 -34.55
C PHE A 93 -11.11 6.18 -35.20
N LEU A 94 -11.14 5.27 -36.18
CA LEU A 94 -9.93 4.80 -36.83
C LEU A 94 -9.26 5.90 -37.67
N ALA A 95 -10.03 6.78 -38.29
CA ALA A 95 -9.52 7.97 -38.99
C ALA A 95 -8.85 8.96 -38.03
N GLY A 96 -9.45 9.22 -36.86
CA GLY A 96 -8.86 10.05 -35.81
C GLY A 96 -7.51 9.49 -35.33
N TYR A 97 -7.46 8.18 -35.07
CA TYR A 97 -6.23 7.49 -34.71
C TYR A 97 -5.17 7.59 -35.82
N HIS A 98 -5.54 7.27 -37.06
CA HIS A 98 -4.64 7.29 -38.21
C HIS A 98 -4.06 8.69 -38.49
N SER A 99 -4.83 9.75 -38.21
CA SER A 99 -4.37 11.13 -38.40
C SER A 99 -3.23 11.54 -37.46
N MET A 100 -3.22 11.00 -36.24
CA MET A 100 -2.18 11.25 -35.24
C MET A 100 -1.03 10.25 -35.36
N HIS A 101 -1.36 9.01 -35.71
CA HIS A 101 -0.41 7.93 -35.89
C HIS A 101 -0.80 7.07 -37.11
N PRO A 102 -0.23 7.38 -38.29
CA PRO A 102 -0.50 6.62 -39.51
C PRO A 102 -0.23 5.13 -39.32
N LEU A 103 -1.21 4.32 -39.70
CA LEU A 103 -1.14 2.86 -39.63
C LEU A 103 -0.32 2.31 -40.79
N SER A 104 0.52 1.31 -40.51
CA SER A 104 1.26 0.60 -41.56
C SER A 104 0.34 -0.29 -42.39
N SER A 105 0.82 -0.69 -43.58
CA SER A 105 0.11 -1.66 -44.43
C SER A 105 -0.15 -2.97 -43.70
N GLU A 106 0.79 -3.41 -42.86
CA GLU A 106 0.67 -4.63 -42.03
C GLU A 106 -0.38 -4.47 -40.92
N GLU A 107 -0.45 -3.29 -40.28
CA GLU A 107 -1.47 -3.00 -39.26
C GLU A 107 -2.88 -2.97 -39.88
N LEU A 108 -3.02 -2.34 -41.05
CA LEU A 108 -4.29 -2.31 -41.79
C LEU A 108 -4.74 -3.70 -42.25
N GLU A 109 -3.81 -4.61 -42.53
CA GLU A 109 -4.13 -5.97 -42.95
C GLU A 109 -4.58 -6.88 -41.80
N VAL A 110 -4.08 -6.66 -40.58
CA VAL A 110 -4.43 -7.50 -39.41
C VAL A 110 -5.70 -7.03 -38.69
N LEU A 111 -6.02 -5.74 -38.72
CA LEU A 111 -7.18 -5.15 -38.05
C LEU A 111 -8.53 -5.84 -38.41
N PRO A 112 -8.86 -6.09 -39.69
CA PRO A 112 -10.10 -6.78 -40.05
C PRO A 112 -10.20 -8.18 -39.45
N VAL A 113 -9.06 -8.87 -39.31
CA VAL A 113 -8.99 -10.22 -38.74
C VAL A 113 -9.20 -10.18 -37.23
N LEU A 114 -8.66 -9.15 -36.55
CA LEU A 114 -8.82 -8.93 -35.10
C LEU A 114 -10.27 -8.57 -34.73
N ASN A 115 -10.99 -7.87 -35.61
CA ASN A 115 -12.35 -7.40 -35.37
C ASN A 115 -13.43 -8.23 -36.10
N ARG A 116 -13.09 -9.40 -36.62
CA ARG A 116 -13.98 -10.24 -37.45
C ARG A 116 -15.19 -10.77 -36.68
N ARG A 117 -16.40 -10.49 -37.18
CA ARG A 117 -17.68 -10.98 -36.61
C ARG A 117 -18.30 -12.22 -37.26
N GLY A 118 -17.68 -12.78 -38.30
CA GLY A 118 -18.19 -13.95 -39.03
C GLY A 118 -17.79 -13.97 -40.51
N PRO A 119 -18.32 -14.90 -41.33
CA PRO A 119 -18.11 -14.90 -42.78
C PRO A 119 -18.90 -13.74 -43.42
N GLY A 120 -18.21 -12.74 -43.99
CA GLY A 120 -18.81 -11.77 -44.92
C GLY A 120 -19.01 -10.31 -44.43
N GLY A 121 -18.47 -9.89 -43.28
CA GLY A 121 -18.85 -8.59 -42.69
C GLY A 121 -17.74 -7.58 -42.33
N ALA A 122 -16.47 -7.79 -42.69
CA ALA A 122 -15.37 -6.90 -42.27
C ALA A 122 -14.72 -6.08 -43.39
N ASP A 123 -14.89 -6.46 -44.67
CA ASP A 123 -14.07 -5.90 -45.76
C ASP A 123 -14.47 -4.47 -46.19
N ASP A 124 -15.70 -4.03 -45.88
CA ASP A 124 -16.23 -2.72 -46.29
C ASP A 124 -15.86 -1.57 -45.33
N LEU A 125 -15.55 -1.86 -44.05
CA LEU A 125 -15.20 -0.84 -43.06
C LEU A 125 -13.79 -0.26 -43.30
N TYR A 126 -12.82 -1.13 -43.55
CA TYR A 126 -11.41 -0.74 -43.64
C TYR A 126 -11.01 -0.27 -45.04
N SER A 127 -11.75 -0.67 -46.08
CA SER A 127 -11.60 -0.15 -47.46
C SER A 127 -12.09 1.30 -47.59
N LYS A 128 -13.17 1.68 -46.90
CA LYS A 128 -13.71 3.06 -46.88
C LYS A 128 -12.83 4.10 -46.16
N ILE A 129 -11.86 3.66 -45.34
CA ILE A 129 -10.91 4.55 -44.66
C ILE A 129 -9.93 5.19 -45.66
N ILE A 130 -9.69 4.54 -46.80
CA ILE A 130 -8.84 5.07 -47.87
C ILE A 130 -9.58 6.18 -48.66
N GLU A 131 -10.91 6.27 -48.57
CA GLU A 131 -11.73 7.22 -49.33
C GLU A 131 -12.24 8.43 -48.53
N LEU A 132 -12.09 8.46 -47.20
CA LEU A 132 -12.50 9.62 -46.40
C LEU A 132 -11.57 10.81 -46.71
N PRO A 133 -12.08 11.90 -47.32
CA PRO A 133 -11.23 12.99 -47.78
C PRO A 133 -10.61 13.70 -46.58
N VAL A 134 -9.29 13.82 -46.60
CA VAL A 134 -8.38 14.57 -45.70
C VAL A 134 -8.78 16.05 -45.47
N LYS A 135 -9.91 16.52 -46.03
CA LYS A 135 -10.38 17.91 -45.98
C LYS A 135 -11.09 18.30 -44.68
N GLU A 136 -11.74 17.39 -43.95
CA GLU A 136 -12.37 17.74 -42.66
C GLU A 136 -11.37 17.75 -41.49
N ILE A 137 -10.31 16.94 -41.57
CA ILE A 137 -9.26 16.85 -40.54
C ILE A 137 -8.27 18.02 -40.62
N ALA A 138 -8.18 18.71 -41.77
CA ALA A 138 -7.29 19.85 -41.95
C ALA A 138 -7.75 21.13 -41.21
N ALA A 139 -9.02 21.21 -40.78
CA ALA A 139 -9.54 22.37 -40.06
C ALA A 139 -9.07 22.49 -38.59
N SER A 140 -8.44 21.44 -38.03
CA SER A 140 -7.89 21.45 -36.67
C SER A 140 -6.38 21.69 -36.61
N LYS A 141 -5.71 21.90 -37.75
CA LYS A 141 -4.27 22.24 -37.80
C LYS A 141 -4.03 23.71 -37.44
N GLN A 142 -4.39 24.09 -36.23
CA GLN A 142 -3.93 25.34 -35.64
C GLN A 142 -3.85 25.24 -34.12
N CYS A 143 -3.08 24.29 -33.61
CA CYS A 143 -2.35 24.52 -32.37
C CYS A 143 -1.20 23.53 -32.20
N CYS A 144 -0.12 24.04 -31.61
CA CYS A 144 1.04 23.30 -31.12
C CYS A 144 2.06 22.83 -32.18
N GLN A 145 3.01 23.72 -32.46
CA GLN A 145 4.39 23.29 -32.68
C GLN A 145 4.91 22.55 -31.42
N PRO A 146 5.84 21.59 -31.55
CA PRO A 146 6.42 20.94 -30.39
C PRO A 146 7.31 21.95 -29.66
N GLN A 147 6.85 22.45 -28.51
CA GLN A 147 7.77 23.00 -27.53
C GLN A 147 8.59 21.82 -27.00
N SER A 148 9.90 21.90 -27.21
CA SER A 148 10.87 20.94 -26.71
C SER A 148 10.85 20.92 -25.18
N TYR A 149 10.09 20.00 -24.61
CA TYR A 149 10.30 19.60 -23.23
C TYR A 149 11.46 18.61 -23.22
N THR A 150 12.55 18.98 -22.56
CA THR A 150 13.58 18.03 -22.18
C THR A 150 12.91 17.01 -21.27
N LEU A 151 12.58 15.84 -21.81
CA LEU A 151 12.31 14.64 -21.02
C LEU A 151 13.49 14.51 -20.07
N LEU A 152 13.26 14.81 -18.78
CA LEU A 152 14.05 14.20 -17.72
C LEU A 152 13.86 12.71 -17.93
N LYS A 153 14.84 12.10 -18.63
CA LYS A 153 14.99 10.66 -18.69
C LYS A 153 15.06 10.22 -17.25
N TRP A 154 13.95 9.72 -16.72
CA TRP A 154 13.98 8.82 -15.58
C TRP A 154 14.79 7.62 -16.05
N GLN A 155 16.07 7.64 -15.75
CA GLN A 155 16.86 6.42 -15.69
C GLN A 155 16.54 5.85 -14.31
N PRO A 156 16.00 4.62 -14.21
CA PRO A 156 16.01 3.94 -12.93
C PRO A 156 17.46 3.99 -12.42
N PRO A 157 17.72 4.24 -11.13
CA PRO A 157 19.06 4.04 -10.60
C PRO A 157 19.51 2.66 -11.06
N LYS A 158 20.69 2.59 -11.70
CA LYS A 158 21.31 1.33 -12.09
C LYS A 158 21.65 0.57 -10.80
N ARG A 159 20.66 -0.06 -10.18
CA ARG A 159 20.87 -1.16 -9.26
C ARG A 159 21.37 -2.32 -10.11
N ASN A 160 22.56 -2.79 -9.80
CA ASN A 160 22.95 -4.15 -10.15
C ASN A 160 21.84 -5.07 -9.64
N MET A 161 21.05 -5.65 -10.54
CA MET A 161 20.14 -6.75 -10.20
C MET A 161 20.98 -7.98 -9.84
N ASN A 162 21.53 -8.01 -8.64
CA ASN A 162 21.76 -9.26 -7.93
C ASN A 162 20.47 -9.58 -7.16
N ASN A 163 19.45 -10.02 -7.90
CA ASN A 163 18.15 -10.45 -7.39
C ASN A 163 18.24 -11.82 -6.71
N ASN A 164 18.90 -11.91 -5.56
CA ASN A 164 18.89 -13.13 -4.74
C ASN A 164 18.66 -12.89 -3.23
N ARG A 165 18.42 -11.64 -2.79
CA ARG A 165 18.07 -11.38 -1.39
C ARG A 165 16.55 -11.44 -1.21
N PRO A 166 16.00 -12.29 -0.32
CA PRO A 166 14.58 -12.27 -0.01
C PRO A 166 14.16 -10.90 0.53
N SER A 167 12.93 -10.48 0.25
CA SER A 167 12.36 -9.15 0.61
C SER A 167 12.29 -8.86 2.12
N LEU A 168 12.66 -9.86 2.94
CA LEU A 168 12.80 -9.81 4.40
C LEU A 168 14.18 -9.32 4.86
N GLU A 169 15.21 -9.35 4.02
CA GLU A 169 16.52 -8.79 4.35
C GLU A 169 16.47 -7.26 4.32
N ARG A 170 16.19 -6.64 5.47
CA ARG A 170 16.14 -5.18 5.63
C ARG A 170 17.13 -4.77 6.71
N THR A 171 17.87 -3.69 6.48
CA THR A 171 18.81 -3.19 7.49
C THR A 171 18.09 -2.22 8.41
N LYS A 172 18.01 -2.54 9.70
CA LYS A 172 17.50 -1.61 10.70
C LYS A 172 18.41 -0.38 10.75
N PRO A 173 17.89 0.86 10.58
CA PRO A 173 18.73 2.05 10.54
C PRO A 173 19.56 2.20 11.84
N PRO A 174 20.89 2.36 11.74
CA PRO A 174 21.76 2.53 12.91
C PRO A 174 21.66 3.99 13.38
N VAL A 175 20.57 4.33 14.07
CA VAL A 175 20.36 5.66 14.64
C VAL A 175 20.25 5.51 16.15
N GLU A 176 21.10 6.26 16.86
CA GLU A 176 21.11 6.29 18.32
C GLU A 176 20.16 7.37 18.87
N LYS A 177 19.91 7.28 20.18
CA LYS A 177 18.95 8.14 20.88
C LYS A 177 19.26 9.64 20.76
N HIS A 178 20.53 10.05 20.89
CA HIS A 178 20.90 11.47 20.75
C HIS A 178 20.76 11.94 19.29
N GLN A 179 21.10 11.09 18.33
CA GLN A 179 20.93 11.38 16.91
C GLN A 179 19.46 11.58 16.56
N ALA A 180 18.58 10.72 17.07
CA ALA A 180 17.13 10.87 16.93
C ALA A 180 16.63 12.23 17.46
N ALA A 181 17.14 12.68 18.62
CA ALA A 181 16.80 13.99 19.16
C ALA A 181 17.22 15.13 18.21
N VAL A 182 18.44 15.07 17.65
CA VAL A 182 18.95 16.09 16.70
C VAL A 182 18.15 16.06 15.39
N LEU A 183 17.81 14.88 14.87
CA LEU A 183 16.99 14.74 13.67
C LEU A 183 15.60 15.37 13.88
N ALA A 184 14.94 15.09 15.00
CA ALA A 184 13.65 15.69 15.33
C ALA A 184 13.74 17.23 15.44
N ALA A 185 14.78 17.73 16.10
CA ALA A 185 14.99 19.17 16.26
C ALA A 185 15.28 19.87 14.92
N GLN A 186 16.19 19.34 14.10
CA GLN A 186 16.64 20.01 12.88
C GLN A 186 15.69 19.81 11.70
N LEU A 187 15.06 18.64 11.57
CA LEU A 187 14.17 18.34 10.43
C LEU A 187 12.74 18.80 10.65
N PHE A 188 12.28 18.89 11.90
CA PHE A 188 10.88 19.21 12.23
C PHE A 188 10.74 20.40 13.17
N ASN A 189 11.85 21.04 13.56
CA ASN A 189 11.85 22.17 14.50
C ASN A 189 11.19 21.81 15.84
N LEU A 190 11.40 20.57 16.30
CA LEU A 190 10.91 20.08 17.59
C LEU A 190 11.89 20.44 18.71
N HIS A 191 11.47 21.32 19.60
CA HIS A 191 12.28 21.71 20.76
C HIS A 191 12.14 20.66 21.87
N ILE A 192 13.24 20.00 22.22
CA ILE A 192 13.30 18.89 23.20
C ILE A 192 14.12 19.33 24.41
N THR A 193 13.48 19.65 25.54
CA THR A 193 14.18 20.23 26.71
C THR A 193 15.11 19.25 27.44
N ASP A 194 14.88 17.94 27.30
CA ASP A 194 15.61 16.90 28.03
C ASP A 194 15.65 15.59 27.22
N LEU A 195 16.83 15.01 27.06
CA LEU A 195 17.03 13.72 26.39
C LEU A 195 16.37 12.54 27.13
N SER A 196 16.03 12.67 28.42
CA SER A 196 15.23 11.68 29.15
C SER A 196 13.84 11.47 28.53
N PHE A 197 13.34 12.45 27.77
CA PHE A 197 12.09 12.39 27.02
C PHE A 197 12.18 11.69 25.67
N VAL A 198 13.36 11.23 25.27
CA VAL A 198 13.54 10.41 24.08
C VAL A 198 13.66 8.96 24.51
N LYS A 199 12.77 8.09 24.04
CA LYS A 199 12.78 6.66 24.36
C LYS A 199 12.62 5.87 23.08
N GLU A 200 13.48 4.89 22.89
CA GLU A 200 13.30 3.96 21.78
C GLU A 200 12.06 3.09 22.01
N LEU A 201 11.36 2.79 20.93
CA LEU A 201 10.21 1.90 20.90
C LEU A 201 10.58 0.61 20.15
N ASP A 202 10.12 -0.53 20.69
CA ASP A 202 10.26 -1.82 20.05
C ASP A 202 9.68 -1.79 18.62
N SER A 203 10.42 -2.36 17.68
CA SER A 203 10.14 -2.22 16.25
C SER A 203 10.86 -3.32 15.46
N TYR A 204 10.22 -3.78 14.38
CA TYR A 204 10.72 -4.88 13.56
C TYR A 204 11.96 -4.47 12.75
N VAL A 205 11.78 -3.69 11.68
CA VAL A 205 12.86 -3.30 10.73
C VAL A 205 13.13 -1.79 10.69
N ASP A 206 12.20 -0.98 11.17
CA ASP A 206 12.36 0.48 11.30
C ASP A 206 12.96 0.81 12.67
N ARG A 207 13.44 2.05 12.84
CA ARG A 207 13.87 2.58 14.15
C ARG A 207 12.91 3.66 14.62
N ASN A 208 12.23 3.42 15.73
CA ASN A 208 11.17 4.29 16.24
C ASN A 208 11.55 4.87 17.60
N PHE A 209 11.31 6.16 17.80
CA PHE A 209 11.56 6.84 19.07
C PHE A 209 10.32 7.62 19.51
N TYR A 210 9.84 7.37 20.71
CA TYR A 210 8.95 8.29 21.42
C TYR A 210 9.74 9.53 21.82
N ILE A 211 9.18 10.71 21.55
CA ILE A 211 9.80 12.00 21.87
C ILE A 211 8.75 12.93 22.46
N ARG A 212 9.09 13.58 23.58
CA ARG A 212 8.32 14.70 24.12
C ARG A 212 9.00 16.03 23.80
N GLY A 213 8.26 16.99 23.26
CA GLY A 213 8.80 18.30 22.90
C GLY A 213 7.74 19.31 22.49
N SER A 214 8.16 20.51 22.13
CA SER A 214 7.27 21.59 21.66
C SER A 214 7.62 22.00 20.24
N LEU A 215 6.64 22.02 19.35
CA LEU A 215 6.72 22.68 18.05
C LEU A 215 6.41 24.17 18.22
N ASN A 216 6.88 25.04 17.32
CA ASN A 216 6.51 26.45 17.30
C ASN A 216 4.98 26.58 17.19
N GLY A 217 4.31 27.01 18.27
CA GLY A 217 2.86 26.95 18.39
C GLY A 217 2.36 27.10 19.83
N PRO A 218 1.13 26.64 20.17
CA PRO A 218 0.55 26.85 21.49
C PRO A 218 1.45 26.31 22.61
N PRO A 219 1.51 26.99 23.77
CA PRO A 219 2.39 26.61 24.86
C PRO A 219 2.02 25.21 25.40
N GLY A 220 2.91 24.24 25.19
CA GLY A 220 2.71 22.89 25.72
C GLY A 220 3.70 21.86 25.16
N CYS A 221 4.22 21.01 26.04
CA CYS A 221 5.05 19.87 25.66
C CYS A 221 4.17 18.71 25.19
N GLN A 222 4.19 18.43 23.89
CA GLN A 222 3.43 17.40 23.19
C GLN A 222 4.25 16.13 22.97
N GLU A 223 3.58 15.05 22.58
CA GLU A 223 4.16 13.72 22.40
C GLU A 223 4.17 13.34 20.91
N TYR A 224 5.30 12.78 20.47
CA TYR A 224 5.53 12.41 19.07
C TYR A 224 6.22 11.04 18.97
N VAL A 225 6.16 10.47 17.77
CA VAL A 225 6.98 9.33 17.36
C VAL A 225 7.84 9.75 16.18
N LEU A 226 9.15 9.76 16.36
CA LEU A 226 10.09 9.86 15.25
C LEU A 226 10.32 8.46 14.68
N LYS A 227 9.94 8.24 13.42
CA LYS A 227 10.18 6.99 12.69
C LYS A 227 11.31 7.19 11.68
N ILE A 228 12.30 6.31 11.69
CA ILE A 228 13.32 6.19 10.66
C ILE A 228 13.05 4.88 9.93
N LEU A 229 12.54 4.97 8.70
CA LEU A 229 12.20 3.81 7.89
C LEU A 229 13.46 3.15 7.35
N ASN A 230 13.41 1.83 7.21
CA ASN A 230 14.46 1.06 6.53
C ASN A 230 14.65 1.52 5.07
N ASP A 231 15.81 1.20 4.49
CA ASP A 231 16.22 1.63 3.15
C ASP A 231 15.36 1.06 2.01
N VAL A 232 14.87 -0.17 2.18
CA VAL A 232 13.98 -0.81 1.19
C VAL A 232 12.64 -0.08 1.14
N GLU A 233 12.01 0.17 2.29
CA GLU A 233 10.75 0.94 2.35
C GLU A 233 10.95 2.37 1.84
N THR A 234 12.08 2.99 2.21
CA THR A 234 12.44 4.34 1.75
C THR A 234 12.52 4.45 0.22
N SER A 235 12.91 3.37 -0.46
CA SER A 235 12.96 3.36 -1.93
C SER A 235 11.57 3.40 -2.60
N GLN A 236 10.50 3.13 -1.84
CA GLN A 236 9.11 3.17 -2.28
C GLN A 236 8.43 4.47 -1.80
N GLU A 237 9.00 5.63 -2.18
CA GLU A 237 8.57 6.96 -1.70
C GLU A 237 7.07 7.22 -1.84
N HIS A 238 6.48 6.81 -2.97
CA HIS A 238 5.05 6.92 -3.23
C HIS A 238 4.20 6.17 -2.18
N PHE A 239 4.69 5.06 -1.62
CA PHE A 239 4.00 4.35 -0.54
C PHE A 239 4.07 5.07 0.79
N ILE A 240 5.19 5.72 1.08
CA ILE A 240 5.31 6.55 2.28
C ILE A 240 4.31 7.72 2.19
N GLU A 241 4.20 8.35 1.02
CA GLU A 241 3.19 9.38 0.77
C GLU A 241 1.76 8.85 0.91
N LEU A 242 1.47 7.65 0.38
CA LEU A 242 0.18 6.98 0.54
C LEU A 242 -0.16 6.76 2.02
N GLN A 243 0.79 6.24 2.81
CA GLN A 243 0.61 6.02 4.25
C GLN A 243 0.35 7.34 4.98
N CYS A 244 1.07 8.41 4.64
CA CYS A 244 0.85 9.75 5.18
C CYS A 244 -0.55 10.30 4.83
N ASN A 245 -0.97 10.16 3.57
CA ASN A 245 -2.28 10.61 3.11
C ASN A 245 -3.43 9.83 3.74
N MET A 246 -3.25 8.51 3.95
CA MET A 246 -4.21 7.67 4.67
C MET A 246 -4.38 8.14 6.12
N MET A 247 -3.28 8.44 6.82
CA MET A 247 -3.33 8.99 8.17
C MET A 247 -4.09 10.32 8.26
N LEU A 248 -3.88 11.22 7.29
CA LEU A 248 -4.59 12.50 7.21
C LEU A 248 -6.08 12.32 6.88
N PHE A 249 -6.41 11.44 5.94
CA PHE A 249 -7.78 11.08 5.58
C PHE A 249 -8.59 10.56 6.79
N LEU A 250 -7.97 9.74 7.62
CA LEU A 250 -8.58 9.20 8.84
C LEU A 250 -8.75 10.29 9.91
N GLN A 251 -7.77 11.19 10.05
CA GLN A 251 -7.87 12.33 10.96
C GLN A 251 -9.06 13.23 10.62
N GLU A 252 -9.29 13.53 9.34
CA GLU A 252 -10.43 14.34 8.88
C GLU A 252 -11.79 13.71 9.22
N ARG A 253 -11.82 12.39 9.38
CA ARG A 253 -13.01 11.62 9.79
C ARG A 253 -13.12 11.42 11.30
N GLY A 254 -12.22 12.03 12.08
CA GLY A 254 -12.26 11.98 13.54
C GLY A 254 -11.66 10.70 14.14
N TYR A 255 -10.91 9.91 13.36
CA TYR A 255 -10.19 8.76 13.91
C TYR A 255 -9.03 9.22 14.78
N ARG A 256 -8.76 8.43 15.81
CA ARG A 256 -7.58 8.58 16.65
C ARG A 256 -6.40 7.85 16.01
N SER A 257 -5.79 8.43 14.99
CA SER A 257 -4.63 7.84 14.34
C SER A 257 -3.36 8.66 14.54
N SER A 258 -2.21 8.01 14.36
CA SER A 258 -0.97 8.75 14.14
C SER A 258 -1.15 9.63 12.91
N THR A 259 -0.60 10.85 12.94
CA THR A 259 -0.69 11.81 11.83
C THR A 259 0.65 12.47 11.56
N PRO A 260 1.04 12.67 10.29
CA PRO A 260 2.36 13.19 9.95
C PRO A 260 2.47 14.67 10.29
N VAL A 261 3.63 15.05 10.85
CA VAL A 261 4.03 16.44 11.06
C VAL A 261 4.92 16.87 9.90
N ASN A 262 4.61 18.01 9.28
CA ASN A 262 5.43 18.53 8.19
C ASN A 262 6.82 18.95 8.67
N SER A 263 7.83 18.58 7.89
CA SER A 263 9.21 18.99 8.09
C SER A 263 9.42 20.48 7.81
N ILE A 264 10.63 20.98 8.09
CA ILE A 264 11.07 22.32 7.68
C ILE A 264 11.03 22.52 6.15
N LEU A 265 11.07 21.41 5.38
CA LEU A 265 10.97 21.41 3.91
C LEU A 265 9.52 21.34 3.41
N LYS A 266 8.53 21.40 4.32
CA LYS A 266 7.09 21.31 4.01
C LYS A 266 6.68 19.98 3.37
N THR A 267 7.42 18.91 3.69
CA THR A 267 7.12 17.54 3.29
C THR A 267 6.82 16.68 4.52
N PRO A 268 6.00 15.62 4.41
CA PRO A 268 5.67 14.75 5.54
C PRO A 268 6.85 13.87 6.01
N PHE A 269 7.89 13.73 5.19
CA PHE A 269 9.12 13.03 5.53
C PHE A 269 10.33 13.68 4.87
N VAL A 270 11.52 13.42 5.40
CA VAL A 270 12.81 13.84 4.82
C VAL A 270 13.71 12.63 4.68
N LYS A 271 14.25 12.39 3.48
CA LYS A 271 15.25 11.33 3.28
C LYS A 271 16.59 11.79 3.83
N CYS A 272 17.20 10.93 4.63
CA CYS A 272 18.53 11.15 5.19
C CYS A 272 19.47 10.04 4.75
N LYS A 273 20.70 10.41 4.42
CA LYS A 273 21.84 9.53 4.19
C LYS A 273 22.48 9.25 5.55
N ILE A 274 22.43 8.00 6.02
CA ILE A 274 22.85 7.55 7.36
C ILE A 274 24.04 6.60 7.22
N PRO A 275 25.17 6.82 7.92
CA PRO A 275 26.30 5.88 7.89
C PRO A 275 25.90 4.48 8.37
N ARG A 276 26.38 3.43 7.69
CA ARG A 276 26.14 2.04 8.13
C ARG A 276 26.94 1.67 9.39
N ILE A 277 28.14 2.24 9.53
CA ILE A 277 29.06 2.00 10.63
C ILE A 277 29.60 3.35 11.08
N TYR A 278 29.50 3.64 12.38
CA TYR A 278 30.12 4.83 12.96
C TYR A 278 31.58 4.55 13.32
N PRO A 279 32.50 5.51 13.11
CA PRO A 279 33.87 5.40 13.61
C PRO A 279 33.86 5.23 15.13
N PRO A 280 34.74 4.38 15.71
CA PRO A 280 34.80 4.12 17.15
C PRO A 280 35.07 5.37 18.02
N SER A 281 35.55 6.47 17.43
CA SER A 281 35.74 7.76 18.11
C SER A 281 34.43 8.51 18.44
N ILE A 282 33.30 8.14 17.81
CA ILE A 282 31.97 8.73 18.09
C ILE A 282 31.26 8.00 19.25
N VAL A 283 31.62 6.74 19.50
CA VAL A 283 30.96 5.84 20.47
C VAL A 283 31.26 6.22 21.95
N ASN A 284 32.25 7.08 22.21
CA ASN A 284 32.72 7.42 23.56
C ASN A 284 32.28 8.79 24.09
N SER A 285 31.41 9.53 23.41
CA SER A 285 30.82 10.73 24.02
C SER A 285 29.64 10.33 24.91
N GLU A 286 29.90 9.97 26.17
CA GLU A 286 28.88 10.13 27.21
C GLU A 286 28.34 11.58 27.13
N PRO A 287 27.02 11.80 27.31
CA PRO A 287 26.39 13.09 27.10
C PRO A 287 26.72 14.02 28.27
N ASN A 288 27.96 14.50 28.33
CA ASN A 288 28.32 15.62 29.16
C ASN A 288 27.66 16.85 28.56
N HIS A 289 26.48 17.19 29.10
CA HIS A 289 25.74 18.42 28.84
C HIS A 289 25.85 18.88 27.37
N VAL A 290 25.00 18.35 26.49
CA VAL A 290 24.61 19.15 25.33
C VAL A 290 23.89 20.36 25.92
N SER A 291 24.64 21.42 26.16
CA SER A 291 24.09 22.72 26.46
C SER A 291 23.19 23.08 25.29
N MET A 292 21.88 22.90 25.44
CA MET A 292 20.90 23.51 24.56
C MET A 292 20.76 25.00 24.87
N THR A 293 21.87 25.68 25.17
CA THR A 293 22.01 27.04 24.71
C THR A 293 22.36 26.91 23.25
N THR A 294 21.50 27.41 22.36
CA THR A 294 21.97 27.90 21.06
C THR A 294 23.28 28.63 21.34
N ASP A 295 24.42 28.08 20.90
CA ASP A 295 25.66 28.84 20.91
C ASP A 295 25.28 30.17 20.32
N ARG A 296 25.46 31.24 21.10
CA ARG A 296 25.33 32.59 20.57
C ARG A 296 26.17 32.57 19.32
N ASP A 297 25.47 32.70 18.20
CA ASP A 297 26.05 32.82 16.90
C ASP A 297 27.22 33.81 17.00
N SER A 298 28.43 33.27 17.01
CA SER A 298 29.62 34.03 16.66
C SER A 298 29.61 34.36 15.16
N ASN A 299 28.57 33.93 14.43
CA ASN A 299 28.19 34.39 13.10
C ASN A 299 26.69 34.75 13.08
N GLY A 300 26.36 35.90 13.70
CA GLY A 300 25.00 36.32 14.08
C GLY A 300 23.84 36.03 13.11
N ILE A 301 22.81 35.33 13.60
CA ILE A 301 21.43 35.44 13.10
C ILE A 301 20.46 35.42 14.30
N SER A 302 20.05 36.62 14.75
CA SER A 302 18.94 36.79 15.70
C SER A 302 17.61 36.49 14.99
N LEU A 303 16.84 35.52 15.50
CA LEU A 303 15.49 35.17 15.04
C LEU A 303 14.40 35.84 15.90
N GLU A 304 14.60 37.09 16.33
CA GLU A 304 13.55 37.88 16.99
C GLU A 304 12.69 38.72 16.04
N THR A 305 13.03 38.81 14.75
CA THR A 305 12.17 39.52 13.78
C THR A 305 12.02 38.72 12.50
N GLY A 306 10.76 38.45 12.15
CA GLY A 306 10.40 37.83 10.89
C GLY A 306 10.88 38.66 9.70
N THR A 307 11.11 37.94 8.59
CA THR A 307 11.61 38.36 7.26
C THR A 307 13.10 38.11 7.04
N SER A 308 13.47 36.84 6.80
CA SER A 308 14.57 36.55 5.88
C SER A 308 14.36 35.19 5.22
N PRO A 309 14.38 35.08 3.87
CA PRO A 309 14.24 33.81 3.19
C PRO A 309 15.51 32.98 3.42
N LEU A 310 15.39 31.89 4.19
CA LEU A 310 16.46 30.91 4.39
C LEU A 310 16.94 30.39 3.03
N SER A 311 18.10 30.86 2.58
CA SER A 311 18.85 30.25 1.49
C SER A 311 19.39 28.91 2.00
N VAL A 312 18.74 27.80 1.60
CA VAL A 312 19.08 26.39 1.88
C VAL A 312 20.39 25.97 1.18
N LYS A 313 21.48 26.71 1.38
CA LYS A 313 22.79 26.44 0.79
C LYS A 313 23.88 26.68 1.82
N LYS A 314 24.11 25.72 2.75
CA LYS A 314 25.48 25.17 3.02
C LYS A 314 25.67 24.22 4.21
N ASN A 315 24.74 23.99 5.13
CA ASN A 315 24.94 22.96 6.18
C ASN A 315 24.07 21.73 5.94
N ARG A 316 24.68 20.70 5.33
CA ARG A 316 24.05 19.40 5.01
C ARG A 316 24.33 18.32 6.06
N ASN A 317 25.17 18.56 7.06
CA ASN A 317 25.44 17.61 8.14
C ASN A 317 24.49 17.89 9.30
N LEU A 318 23.72 16.87 9.70
CA LEU A 318 22.77 16.96 10.80
C LEU A 318 23.48 16.60 12.11
N VAL A 319 24.02 15.38 12.17
CA VAL A 319 24.72 14.81 13.35
C VAL A 319 25.51 13.58 12.94
N ASP A 320 26.73 13.41 13.46
CA ASP A 320 27.57 12.19 13.29
C ASP A 320 27.70 11.63 11.85
N GLY A 321 27.66 12.51 10.84
CA GLY A 321 27.74 12.11 9.43
C GLY A 321 26.40 11.71 8.80
N ILE A 322 25.29 11.93 9.51
CA ILE A 322 23.95 11.88 8.93
C ILE A 322 23.68 13.16 8.14
N HIS A 323 23.24 13.02 6.90
CA HIS A 323 23.01 14.14 5.99
C HIS A 323 21.60 14.11 5.40
N ILE A 324 21.03 15.28 5.07
CA ILE A 324 19.84 15.32 4.20
C ILE A 324 20.22 14.79 2.82
N TYR A 325 19.48 13.80 2.34
CA TYR A 325 19.69 13.18 1.04
C TYR A 325 18.97 13.95 -0.07
N ASN A 326 19.75 14.55 -0.97
CA ASN A 326 19.24 15.38 -2.07
C ASN A 326 19.25 14.66 -3.43
N GLY A 327 19.40 13.33 -3.46
CA GLY A 327 19.54 12.56 -4.69
C GLY A 327 20.98 12.41 -5.22
N ASP A 328 21.97 12.89 -4.47
CA ASP A 328 23.39 12.77 -4.82
C ASP A 328 23.83 11.29 -4.78
N VAL A 329 24.71 10.86 -5.70
CA VAL A 329 25.25 9.48 -5.70
C VAL A 329 25.94 9.17 -4.38
N TYR A 330 25.71 7.98 -3.83
CA TYR A 330 26.33 7.50 -2.60
C TYR A 330 26.75 6.03 -2.72
N SER A 331 27.65 5.60 -1.83
CA SER A 331 28.04 4.20 -1.71
C SER A 331 27.02 3.45 -0.84
N ASP A 332 26.33 2.48 -1.43
CA ASP A 332 25.42 1.57 -0.70
C ASP A 332 26.15 0.73 0.36
N ASP A 333 27.48 0.59 0.27
CA ASP A 333 28.31 -0.10 1.26
C ASP A 333 28.62 0.78 2.49
N GLU A 334 28.56 2.10 2.33
CA GLU A 334 28.91 3.05 3.40
C GLU A 334 27.67 3.67 4.05
N PHE A 335 26.57 3.82 3.30
CA PHE A 335 25.38 4.52 3.77
C PHE A 335 24.08 3.80 3.45
N LEU A 336 23.08 4.09 4.27
CA LEU A 336 21.67 3.84 4.03
C LEU A 336 20.99 5.16 3.66
N VAL A 337 19.99 5.11 2.78
CA VAL A 337 19.08 6.24 2.59
C VAL A 337 17.75 5.87 3.25
N CYS A 338 17.40 6.61 4.29
CA CYS A 338 16.25 6.34 5.15
C CYS A 338 15.32 7.55 5.20
N ALA A 339 14.02 7.32 5.05
CA ALA A 339 13.01 8.35 5.29
C ALA A 339 12.84 8.57 6.80
N VAL A 340 12.90 9.82 7.23
CA VAL A 340 12.66 10.25 8.61
C VAL A 340 11.31 10.96 8.66
N LEU A 341 10.43 10.50 9.53
CA LEU A 341 9.08 11.00 9.75
C LEU A 341 8.90 11.38 11.21
N LEU A 342 8.15 12.45 11.46
CA LEU A 342 7.63 12.77 12.79
C LEU A 342 6.11 12.60 12.75
N LEU A 343 5.58 11.77 13.64
CA LEU A 343 4.16 11.50 13.76
C LEU A 343 3.65 12.00 15.11
N ASN A 344 2.42 12.52 15.19
CA ASN A 344 1.76 12.75 16.46
C ASN A 344 1.56 11.42 17.21
N PHE A 345 1.93 11.40 18.49
CA PHE A 345 1.70 10.23 19.34
C PHE A 345 0.20 10.07 19.62
N VAL A 346 -0.27 8.82 19.67
CA VAL A 346 -1.66 8.49 20.02
C VAL A 346 -1.68 8.09 21.49
N PRO A 347 -2.22 8.91 22.42
CA PRO A 347 -2.21 8.58 23.84
C PRO A 347 -3.14 7.42 24.16
N GLY A 348 -2.67 6.43 24.91
CA GLY A 348 -3.49 5.30 25.30
C GLY A 348 -2.70 4.03 25.60
N GLU A 349 -3.43 2.94 25.78
CA GLU A 349 -2.86 1.60 25.98
C GLU A 349 -3.26 0.69 24.82
N VAL A 350 -2.30 -0.07 24.31
CA VAL A 350 -2.56 -1.05 23.25
C VAL A 350 -3.36 -2.25 23.79
N LEU A 351 -4.16 -2.90 22.95
CA LEU A 351 -5.09 -3.97 23.35
C LEU A 351 -4.42 -5.10 24.15
N ASN A 352 -3.17 -5.46 23.87
CA ASN A 352 -2.47 -6.51 24.63
C ASN A 352 -2.11 -6.14 26.07
N LYS A 353 -2.15 -4.86 26.46
CA LYS A 353 -1.93 -4.42 27.84
C LYS A 353 -3.22 -4.32 28.64
N ILE A 354 -4.37 -4.41 27.97
CA ILE A 354 -5.68 -4.28 28.60
C ILE A 354 -6.26 -5.68 28.86
N PRO A 355 -6.82 -5.94 30.06
CA PRO A 355 -7.52 -7.19 30.34
C PRO A 355 -8.65 -7.43 29.32
N LEU A 356 -8.50 -8.49 28.53
CA LEU A 356 -9.48 -8.84 27.50
C LEU A 356 -10.82 -9.24 28.13
N ASN A 357 -11.89 -8.84 27.45
CA ASN A 357 -13.24 -9.33 27.71
C ASN A 357 -14.05 -9.32 26.40
N THR A 358 -15.21 -9.97 26.40
CA THR A 358 -16.01 -10.15 25.18
C THR A 358 -16.53 -8.84 24.59
N HIS A 359 -16.90 -7.86 25.42
CA HIS A 359 -17.33 -6.53 24.98
C HIS A 359 -16.19 -5.74 24.33
N LEU A 360 -14.99 -5.79 24.94
CA LEU A 360 -13.79 -5.14 24.41
C LEU A 360 -13.44 -5.70 23.02
N LEU A 361 -13.46 -7.02 22.86
CA LEU A 361 -13.18 -7.69 21.60
C LEU A 361 -14.23 -7.34 20.53
N PHE A 362 -15.51 -7.33 20.89
CA PHE A 362 -16.58 -6.90 19.99
C PHE A 362 -16.41 -5.45 19.55
N THR A 363 -16.09 -4.54 20.48
CA THR A 363 -15.85 -3.12 20.17
C THR A 363 -14.62 -2.93 19.29
N ALA A 364 -13.53 -3.66 19.56
CA ALA A 364 -12.33 -3.66 18.72
C ALA A 364 -12.62 -4.15 17.29
N GLY A 365 -13.41 -5.22 17.16
CA GLY A 365 -13.88 -5.72 15.87
C GLY A 365 -14.70 -4.68 15.11
N LYS A 366 -15.62 -4.00 15.79
CA LYS A 366 -16.38 -2.88 15.21
C LYS A 366 -15.47 -1.74 14.76
N ALA A 367 -14.43 -1.41 15.52
CA ALA A 367 -13.49 -0.35 15.16
C ALA A 367 -12.74 -0.70 13.88
N VAL A 368 -12.19 -1.91 13.74
CA VAL A 368 -11.55 -2.34 12.50
C VAL A 368 -12.54 -2.40 11.34
N GLY A 369 -13.77 -2.87 11.57
CA GLY A 369 -14.82 -2.82 10.56
C GLY A 369 -15.17 -1.40 10.11
N SER A 370 -15.21 -0.44 11.04
CA SER A 370 -15.47 0.96 10.73
C SER A 370 -14.31 1.57 9.94
N LEU A 371 -13.06 1.28 10.32
CA LEU A 371 -11.87 1.67 9.56
C LEU A 371 -11.96 1.18 8.10
N ASP A 372 -12.25 -0.11 7.91
CA ASP A 372 -12.38 -0.68 6.57
C ASP A 372 -13.55 -0.08 5.77
N GLN A 373 -14.66 0.26 6.42
CA GLN A 373 -15.79 0.89 5.77
C GLN A 373 -15.41 2.26 5.19
N ASP A 374 -14.68 3.08 5.96
CA ASP A 374 -14.28 4.43 5.56
C ASP A 374 -13.12 4.41 4.55
N LEU A 375 -12.20 3.46 4.64
CA LEU A 375 -11.10 3.31 3.68
C LEU A 375 -11.55 2.94 2.27
N LYS A 376 -12.79 2.48 2.10
CA LYS A 376 -13.40 2.29 0.78
C LYS A 376 -13.41 3.59 -0.04
N ASP A 377 -13.56 4.73 0.64
CA ASP A 377 -13.61 6.05 0.00
C ASP A 377 -12.23 6.71 -0.12
N PHE A 378 -11.17 6.05 0.36
CA PHE A 378 -9.80 6.54 0.23
C PHE A 378 -9.25 6.25 -1.18
N VAL A 379 -9.09 7.31 -1.98
CA VAL A 379 -8.58 7.23 -3.34
C VAL A 379 -7.08 7.53 -3.37
N CYS A 380 -6.30 6.68 -4.02
CA CYS A 380 -4.87 6.91 -4.24
C CYS A 380 -4.48 6.67 -5.70
N ALA A 381 -3.55 7.47 -6.22
CA ALA A 381 -3.17 7.45 -7.63
C ALA A 381 -2.39 6.20 -8.05
N ASN A 382 -1.60 5.62 -7.15
CA ASN A 382 -0.83 4.40 -7.42
C ASN A 382 -0.90 3.44 -6.21
N PRO A 383 -1.86 2.51 -6.20
CA PRO A 383 -2.09 1.58 -5.09
C PRO A 383 -1.12 0.39 -5.02
N ARG A 384 -0.30 0.16 -6.06
CA ARG A 384 0.47 -1.08 -6.22
C ARG A 384 1.78 -1.07 -5.45
N ARG A 385 1.90 -1.88 -4.40
CA ARG A 385 3.13 -2.09 -3.61
C ARG A 385 3.82 -3.39 -4.04
N PRO A 386 4.63 -3.39 -5.12
CA PRO A 386 5.27 -4.63 -5.56
C PRO A 386 6.19 -5.19 -4.47
N ASP A 387 6.24 -6.52 -4.39
CA ASP A 387 7.18 -7.27 -3.55
C ASP A 387 7.07 -7.03 -2.04
N PHE A 388 5.91 -6.57 -1.56
CA PHE A 388 5.63 -6.46 -0.13
C PHE A 388 5.38 -7.84 0.49
N SER A 389 6.35 -8.33 1.28
CA SER A 389 6.37 -9.69 1.85
C SER A 389 5.21 -10.00 2.78
N TRP A 390 4.62 -8.97 3.40
CA TRP A 390 3.55 -9.11 4.38
C TRP A 390 2.14 -9.07 3.75
N ASP A 391 2.03 -8.93 2.43
CA ASP A 391 0.75 -9.06 1.72
C ASP A 391 0.31 -10.53 1.66
N LEU A 392 -0.90 -10.83 2.13
CA LEU A 392 -1.44 -12.19 2.10
C LEU A 392 -1.77 -12.66 0.68
N LEU A 393 -1.87 -11.78 -0.33
CA LEU A 393 -2.14 -12.16 -1.73
C LEU A 393 -1.14 -13.19 -2.28
N ARG A 394 0.12 -13.13 -1.81
CA ARG A 394 1.24 -13.95 -2.30
C ARG A 394 1.86 -14.80 -1.19
N VAL A 395 1.12 -15.03 -0.11
CA VAL A 395 1.63 -15.69 1.11
C VAL A 395 2.30 -17.04 0.84
N ASP A 396 1.75 -17.84 -0.07
CA ASP A 396 2.29 -19.16 -0.44
C ASP A 396 3.60 -19.08 -1.24
N GLU A 397 3.85 -17.95 -1.91
CA GLU A 397 5.10 -17.68 -2.64
C GLU A 397 6.15 -17.07 -1.72
N THR A 398 5.75 -16.23 -0.78
CA THR A 398 6.67 -15.52 0.12
C THR A 398 7.18 -16.40 1.26
N ILE A 399 6.39 -17.38 1.72
CA ILE A 399 6.76 -18.26 2.83
C ILE A 399 7.73 -19.36 2.40
N GLU A 400 7.53 -19.96 1.22
CA GLU A 400 8.27 -21.14 0.78
C GLU A 400 9.80 -20.96 0.84
N PRO A 401 10.40 -19.83 0.40
CA PRO A 401 11.85 -19.60 0.50
C PRO A 401 12.36 -19.53 1.94
N CYS A 402 11.50 -19.20 2.90
CA CYS A 402 11.87 -19.01 4.30
C CYS A 402 11.69 -20.27 5.16
N LEU A 403 11.12 -21.35 4.59
CA LEU A 403 10.83 -22.58 5.32
C LEU A 403 12.06 -23.29 5.87
N GLU A 404 13.25 -23.08 5.28
CA GLU A 404 14.52 -23.64 5.76
C GLU A 404 14.91 -23.17 7.19
N ALA A 405 14.29 -22.08 7.66
CA ALA A 405 14.49 -21.60 9.02
C ALA A 405 13.71 -22.42 10.06
N VAL A 406 12.67 -23.14 9.65
CA VAL A 406 11.86 -24.00 10.54
C VAL A 406 12.48 -25.39 10.60
N THR A 407 12.97 -25.78 11.78
CA THR A 407 13.73 -27.03 11.97
C THR A 407 12.87 -28.26 12.24
N ASP A 408 11.65 -28.08 12.73
CA ASP A 408 10.73 -29.16 13.05
C ASP A 408 9.98 -29.65 11.79
N PRO A 409 10.17 -30.91 11.35
CA PRO A 409 9.55 -31.43 10.13
C PRO A 409 8.02 -31.41 10.16
N HIS A 410 7.39 -31.59 11.34
CA HIS A 410 5.93 -31.55 11.48
C HIS A 410 5.40 -30.15 11.20
N ARG A 411 6.06 -29.13 11.75
CA ARG A 411 5.72 -27.72 11.51
C ARG A 411 5.89 -27.33 10.04
N VAL A 412 6.97 -27.80 9.40
CA VAL A 412 7.19 -27.60 7.95
C VAL A 412 6.05 -28.21 7.16
N GLN A 413 5.63 -29.44 7.48
CA GLN A 413 4.53 -30.12 6.81
C GLN A 413 3.21 -29.37 6.97
N MET A 414 2.87 -28.91 8.18
CA MET A 414 1.68 -28.09 8.42
C MET A 414 1.66 -26.80 7.59
N VAL A 415 2.80 -26.10 7.51
CA VAL A 415 2.89 -24.88 6.67
C VAL A 415 2.66 -25.21 5.20
N ARG A 416 3.24 -26.32 4.69
CA ARG A 416 3.02 -26.77 3.30
C ARG A 416 1.55 -27.08 3.03
N GLU A 417 0.85 -27.71 3.97
CA GLU A 417 -0.58 -27.99 3.87
C GLU A 417 -1.43 -26.72 3.80
N VAL A 418 -1.11 -25.71 4.61
CA VAL A 418 -1.78 -24.40 4.54
C VAL A 418 -1.51 -23.72 3.20
N CYS A 419 -0.26 -23.73 2.71
CA CYS A 419 0.08 -23.19 1.39
C CYS A 419 -0.68 -23.89 0.26
N GLU A 420 -0.82 -25.22 0.32
CA GLU A 420 -1.63 -25.98 -0.64
C GLU A 420 -3.12 -25.62 -0.53
N ALA A 421 -3.66 -25.52 0.68
CA ALA A 421 -5.03 -25.10 0.92
C ALA A 421 -5.29 -23.68 0.41
N PHE A 422 -4.34 -22.76 0.54
CA PHE A 422 -4.40 -21.41 0.00
C PHE A 422 -4.45 -21.42 -1.53
N ARG A 423 -3.53 -22.16 -2.18
CA ARG A 423 -3.49 -22.31 -3.65
C ARG A 423 -4.76 -22.92 -4.21
N LYS A 424 -5.33 -23.91 -3.52
CA LYS A 424 -6.52 -24.65 -3.99
C LYS A 424 -7.82 -23.90 -3.72
N ASN A 425 -7.96 -23.27 -2.55
CA ASN A 425 -9.24 -22.76 -2.07
C ASN A 425 -9.35 -21.22 -2.05
N VAL A 426 -8.23 -20.51 -1.95
CA VAL A 426 -8.20 -19.03 -1.83
C VAL A 426 -7.81 -18.37 -3.14
N LYS A 427 -6.64 -18.73 -3.72
CA LYS A 427 -6.12 -18.11 -4.97
C LYS A 427 -7.16 -18.04 -6.10
N PRO A 428 -7.94 -19.09 -6.42
CA PRO A 428 -8.94 -19.04 -7.48
C PRO A 428 -10.09 -18.07 -7.20
N LYS A 429 -10.30 -17.67 -5.94
CA LYS A 429 -11.43 -16.83 -5.50
C LYS A 429 -11.02 -15.40 -5.15
N LEU A 430 -9.73 -15.06 -5.20
CA LEU A 430 -9.24 -13.70 -4.88
C LEU A 430 -9.96 -12.62 -5.70
N HIS A 431 -10.26 -12.90 -6.97
CA HIS A 431 -10.99 -11.98 -7.86
C HIS A 431 -12.46 -11.72 -7.46
N LEU A 432 -13.01 -12.52 -6.54
CA LEU A 432 -14.36 -12.36 -6.00
C LEU A 432 -14.36 -11.59 -4.68
N LEU A 433 -13.19 -11.36 -4.07
CA LEU A 433 -13.07 -10.68 -2.79
C LEU A 433 -13.02 -9.16 -3.00
N PRO A 434 -13.76 -8.35 -2.21
CA PRO A 434 -13.63 -6.90 -2.24
C PRO A 434 -12.20 -6.45 -1.96
N MET A 435 -11.67 -5.56 -2.80
CA MET A 435 -10.32 -4.99 -2.69
C MET A 435 -10.40 -3.50 -2.33
N GLN A 436 -9.50 -3.04 -1.48
CA GLN A 436 -9.34 -1.63 -1.12
C GLN A 436 -7.93 -1.38 -0.54
N ILE A 437 -7.62 -0.12 -0.24
CA ILE A 437 -6.50 0.16 0.66
C ILE A 437 -6.91 -0.32 2.05
N ILE A 438 -6.11 -1.21 2.63
CA ILE A 438 -6.31 -1.75 3.97
C ILE A 438 -5.24 -1.20 4.91
N HIS A 439 -5.47 -1.27 6.23
CA HIS A 439 -4.41 -1.03 7.21
C HIS A 439 -3.27 -2.04 7.04
N GLY A 440 -3.62 -3.30 6.77
CA GLY A 440 -2.69 -4.39 6.49
C GLY A 440 -2.05 -5.03 7.73
N ASP A 441 -2.34 -4.49 8.93
CA ASP A 441 -1.89 -5.06 10.21
C ASP A 441 -2.62 -4.52 11.46
N PRO A 442 -3.96 -4.52 11.52
CA PRO A 442 -4.70 -4.00 12.67
C PRO A 442 -4.70 -5.00 13.84
N ASN A 443 -3.52 -5.49 14.23
CA ASN A 443 -3.34 -6.47 15.30
C ASN A 443 -3.44 -5.82 16.71
N TYR A 444 -3.42 -6.63 17.77
CA TYR A 444 -3.63 -6.16 19.14
C TYR A 444 -2.57 -5.17 19.67
N THR A 445 -1.40 -5.03 19.02
CA THR A 445 -0.38 -4.03 19.38
C THR A 445 -0.59 -2.70 18.66
N ASN A 446 -1.46 -2.68 17.65
CA ASN A 446 -1.69 -1.51 16.78
C ASN A 446 -3.06 -0.86 17.02
N LEU A 447 -3.87 -1.44 17.91
CA LEU A 447 -5.12 -0.87 18.40
C LEU A 447 -4.88 -0.19 19.76
N VAL A 448 -4.98 1.14 19.80
CA VAL A 448 -4.68 1.97 20.99
C VAL A 448 -5.97 2.47 21.62
N PHE A 449 -6.25 2.06 22.85
CA PHE A 449 -7.45 2.47 23.58
C PHE A 449 -7.17 3.74 24.38
N ALA A 450 -8.14 4.65 24.40
CA ALA A 450 -8.10 5.85 25.23
C ALA A 450 -7.66 5.57 26.66
N PRO A 451 -6.96 6.51 27.32
CA PRO A 451 -6.88 6.48 28.77
C PRO A 451 -8.28 6.33 29.36
N HIS A 452 -8.48 5.30 30.19
CA HIS A 452 -9.79 4.94 30.71
C HIS A 452 -10.43 6.12 31.44
N ASN A 453 -11.55 6.63 30.93
CA ASN A 453 -12.35 7.58 31.66
C ASN A 453 -13.00 6.84 32.83
N LYS A 454 -12.63 7.15 34.08
CA LYS A 454 -13.19 6.50 35.28
C LYS A 454 -14.71 6.66 35.40
N GLN A 455 -15.32 7.56 34.64
CA GLN A 455 -16.77 7.80 34.61
C GLN A 455 -17.51 6.90 33.59
N CYS A 456 -16.82 6.31 32.62
CA CYS A 456 -17.42 5.42 31.62
C CYS A 456 -16.80 4.03 31.73
N SER A 457 -17.59 3.03 32.08
CA SER A 457 -17.13 1.66 32.31
C SER A 457 -16.82 0.86 31.04
N GLN A 458 -17.04 1.44 29.86
CA GLN A 458 -16.91 0.75 28.58
C GLN A 458 -16.28 1.67 27.52
N TYR A 459 -15.43 1.09 26.68
CA TYR A 459 -14.89 1.77 25.50
C TYR A 459 -15.94 1.80 24.38
N SER A 460 -16.00 2.92 23.68
CA SER A 460 -16.68 3.07 22.40
C SER A 460 -15.71 2.86 21.23
N VAL A 461 -16.22 2.80 20.01
CA VAL A 461 -15.36 2.72 18.80
C VAL A 461 -14.47 3.96 18.68
N GLN A 462 -14.96 5.14 19.06
CA GLN A 462 -14.23 6.41 18.99
C GLN A 462 -13.07 6.49 19.99
N ASP A 463 -13.10 5.65 21.04
CA ASP A 463 -12.02 5.54 22.00
C ASP A 463 -10.85 4.70 21.49
N ILE A 464 -10.99 4.03 20.34
CA ILE A 464 -9.99 3.15 19.76
C ILE A 464 -9.29 3.87 18.61
N GLY A 465 -7.97 3.95 18.73
CA GLY A 465 -7.07 4.51 17.75
C GLY A 465 -6.25 3.48 17.01
N PHE A 466 -5.69 3.90 15.88
CA PHE A 466 -4.90 3.07 14.98
C PHE A 466 -3.50 3.66 14.81
N ILE A 467 -2.50 2.81 14.96
CA ILE A 467 -1.10 3.17 14.73
C ILE A 467 -0.46 2.15 13.79
N ASP A 468 0.68 2.54 13.25
CA ASP A 468 1.52 1.69 12.41
C ASP A 468 0.95 1.28 11.05
N PHE A 469 0.76 2.29 10.20
CA PHE A 469 0.35 2.16 8.80
C PHE A 469 1.46 1.62 7.86
N GLY A 470 2.59 1.13 8.40
CA GLY A 470 3.72 0.65 7.59
C GLY A 470 3.37 -0.58 6.73
N HIS A 471 2.29 -1.29 7.07
CA HIS A 471 1.79 -2.44 6.32
C HIS A 471 0.64 -2.11 5.37
N SER A 472 0.23 -0.84 5.27
CA SER A 472 -0.86 -0.45 4.39
C SER A 472 -0.51 -0.69 2.92
N ASN A 473 -1.45 -1.29 2.21
CA ASN A 473 -1.35 -1.66 0.80
C ASN A 473 -2.75 -1.84 0.21
N TYR A 474 -2.83 -1.98 -1.12
CA TYR A 474 -4.06 -2.34 -1.81
C TYR A 474 -4.21 -3.85 -1.86
N SER A 475 -5.17 -4.39 -1.11
CA SER A 475 -5.35 -5.82 -0.94
C SER A 475 -6.81 -6.17 -0.61
N CYS A 476 -7.10 -7.45 -0.34
CA CYS A 476 -8.45 -7.90 -0.02
C CYS A 476 -8.87 -7.35 1.35
N LYS A 477 -10.04 -6.72 1.42
CA LYS A 477 -10.59 -6.14 2.66
C LYS A 477 -10.63 -7.14 3.82
N VAL A 478 -11.02 -8.38 3.54
CA VAL A 478 -11.11 -9.47 4.53
C VAL A 478 -9.76 -9.80 5.22
N PHE A 479 -8.62 -9.33 4.70
CA PHE A 479 -7.33 -9.53 5.34
C PHE A 479 -7.19 -8.72 6.64
N ASP A 480 -7.77 -7.52 6.71
CA ASP A 480 -7.84 -6.72 7.94
C ASP A 480 -8.75 -7.35 9.01
N LEU A 481 -9.52 -8.38 8.67
CA LEU A 481 -10.17 -9.26 9.64
C LEU A 481 -9.31 -10.49 9.98
N ALA A 482 -8.74 -11.18 8.99
CA ALA A 482 -7.97 -12.41 9.22
C ALA A 482 -6.76 -12.19 10.13
N ILE A 483 -6.07 -11.04 9.98
CA ILE A 483 -4.86 -10.71 10.72
C ILE A 483 -5.12 -10.56 12.24
N PRO A 484 -6.02 -9.69 12.71
CA PRO A 484 -6.29 -9.58 14.15
C PRO A 484 -6.84 -10.88 14.75
N LEU A 485 -7.64 -11.66 14.02
CA LEU A 485 -8.11 -12.96 14.52
C LEU A 485 -6.94 -13.90 14.85
N MET A 486 -5.94 -13.98 13.97
CA MET A 486 -4.71 -14.76 14.22
C MET A 486 -4.01 -14.30 15.50
N TYR A 487 -3.70 -13.01 15.60
CA TYR A 487 -2.97 -12.48 16.75
C TYR A 487 -3.76 -12.64 18.04
N LEU A 488 -5.07 -12.36 18.04
CA LEU A 488 -5.92 -12.55 19.20
C LEU A 488 -6.02 -14.02 19.63
N MET A 489 -6.01 -14.98 18.71
CA MET A 489 -5.90 -16.39 19.07
C MET A 489 -4.58 -16.70 19.78
N ASN A 490 -3.49 -16.01 19.43
CA ASN A 490 -2.15 -16.26 19.94
C ASN A 490 -1.80 -15.56 21.27
N VAL A 491 -2.75 -14.87 21.91
CA VAL A 491 -2.52 -14.25 23.23
C VAL A 491 -2.18 -15.32 24.28
N GLU A 492 -1.33 -14.98 25.24
CA GLU A 492 -0.88 -15.93 26.27
C GLU A 492 -2.06 -16.50 27.09
N ARG A 493 -2.98 -15.63 27.51
CA ARG A 493 -4.14 -15.99 28.34
C ARG A 493 -5.43 -15.87 27.56
N ALA A 494 -5.96 -17.01 27.14
CA ALA A 494 -7.30 -17.08 26.56
C ALA A 494 -8.37 -16.81 27.62
N LEU A 495 -9.53 -16.28 27.18
CA LEU A 495 -10.70 -16.18 28.03
C LEU A 495 -11.24 -17.58 28.40
N ALA A 496 -12.01 -17.65 29.48
CA ALA A 496 -12.62 -18.90 29.97
C ALA A 496 -13.50 -19.63 28.92
N CYS A 497 -14.00 -18.91 27.91
CA CYS A 497 -14.78 -19.48 26.82
C CYS A 497 -13.94 -20.22 25.75
N GLY A 498 -12.61 -20.21 25.85
CA GLY A 498 -11.69 -20.75 24.84
C GLY A 498 -11.40 -19.79 23.69
N ARG A 499 -10.30 -20.06 22.95
CA ARG A 499 -9.75 -19.16 21.91
C ARG A 499 -10.73 -18.92 20.75
N THR A 500 -11.36 -19.97 20.23
CA THR A 500 -12.30 -19.89 19.10
C THR A 500 -13.50 -19.00 19.41
N ARG A 501 -14.12 -19.16 20.59
CA ARG A 501 -15.23 -18.30 21.03
C ARG A 501 -14.78 -16.88 21.34
N MET A 502 -13.61 -16.72 21.96
CA MET A 502 -13.01 -15.42 22.29
C MET A 502 -12.87 -14.55 21.03
N VAL A 503 -12.21 -15.04 19.99
CA VAL A 503 -12.04 -14.28 18.74
C VAL A 503 -13.33 -14.17 17.92
N GLY A 504 -14.29 -15.06 18.15
CA GLY A 504 -15.65 -14.95 17.62
C GLY A 504 -16.36 -13.66 18.02
N HIS A 505 -16.05 -13.08 19.19
CA HIS A 505 -16.57 -11.77 19.57
C HIS A 505 -15.99 -10.63 18.72
N PHE A 506 -14.69 -10.69 18.40
CA PHE A 506 -14.07 -9.73 17.49
C PHE A 506 -14.65 -9.85 16.08
N PHE A 507 -14.76 -11.09 15.58
CA PHE A 507 -15.42 -11.39 14.31
C PHE A 507 -16.85 -10.80 14.29
N ALA A 508 -17.64 -11.02 15.34
CA ALA A 508 -19.01 -10.51 15.42
C ALA A 508 -19.07 -8.97 15.36
N GLY A 509 -18.10 -8.30 15.98
CA GLY A 509 -17.96 -6.85 15.92
C GLY A 509 -17.70 -6.36 14.50
N TYR A 510 -16.69 -6.93 13.84
CA TYR A 510 -16.36 -6.59 12.46
C TYR A 510 -17.52 -6.88 11.51
N HIS A 511 -18.10 -8.09 11.61
CA HIS A 511 -19.20 -8.55 10.76
C HIS A 511 -20.48 -7.71 10.93
N SER A 512 -20.65 -7.05 12.09
CA SER A 512 -21.79 -6.13 12.30
C SER A 512 -21.70 -4.84 11.46
N ILE A 513 -20.48 -4.42 11.09
CA ILE A 513 -20.23 -3.25 10.25
C ILE A 513 -20.05 -3.65 8.78
N ASN A 514 -19.26 -4.71 8.55
CA ASN A 514 -18.99 -5.28 7.24
C ASN A 514 -19.49 -6.74 7.20
N PRO A 515 -20.75 -7.01 6.86
CA PRO A 515 -21.23 -8.37 6.67
C PRO A 515 -20.42 -9.07 5.56
N LEU A 516 -19.78 -10.19 5.91
CA LEU A 516 -19.00 -10.99 4.97
C LEU A 516 -19.93 -11.76 4.03
N SER A 517 -19.54 -11.83 2.76
CA SER A 517 -20.13 -12.74 1.78
C SER A 517 -19.84 -14.21 2.10
N SER A 518 -20.58 -15.12 1.46
CA SER A 518 -20.31 -16.57 1.58
C SER A 518 -18.90 -16.94 1.14
N VAL A 519 -18.36 -16.25 0.12
CA VAL A 519 -17.00 -16.47 -0.39
C VAL A 519 -15.96 -16.01 0.64
N GLU A 520 -16.13 -14.82 1.24
CA GLU A 520 -15.24 -14.33 2.30
C GLU A 520 -15.25 -15.25 3.51
N LEU A 521 -16.42 -15.72 3.95
CA LEU A 521 -16.55 -16.68 5.05
C LEU A 521 -15.83 -17.99 4.76
N GLU A 522 -15.96 -18.50 3.53
CA GLU A 522 -15.34 -19.77 3.11
C GLU A 522 -13.80 -19.70 3.16
N VAL A 523 -13.21 -18.58 2.74
CA VAL A 523 -11.74 -18.43 2.68
C VAL A 523 -11.13 -18.01 4.01
N LEU A 524 -11.89 -17.35 4.90
CA LEU A 524 -11.39 -16.75 6.14
C LEU A 524 -10.56 -17.70 7.03
N PRO A 525 -10.96 -18.97 7.30
CA PRO A 525 -10.15 -19.86 8.12
C PRO A 525 -8.77 -20.15 7.52
N VAL A 526 -8.68 -20.27 6.19
CA VAL A 526 -7.39 -20.48 5.50
C VAL A 526 -6.55 -19.20 5.57
N LEU A 527 -7.15 -18.01 5.46
CA LEU A 527 -6.44 -16.75 5.60
C LEU A 527 -5.84 -16.55 7.00
N VAL A 528 -6.58 -16.92 8.05
CA VAL A 528 -6.08 -16.90 9.44
C VAL A 528 -4.89 -17.87 9.59
N ALA A 529 -5.00 -19.09 9.05
CA ALA A 529 -3.91 -20.06 9.03
C ALA A 529 -2.69 -19.54 8.23
N SER A 530 -2.92 -18.91 7.07
CA SER A 530 -1.86 -18.32 6.25
C SER A 530 -1.12 -17.21 7.01
N ARG A 531 -1.82 -16.38 7.80
CA ARG A 531 -1.16 -15.38 8.64
C ARG A 531 -0.37 -16.00 9.80
N PHE A 532 -0.82 -17.13 10.38
CA PHE A 532 -0.01 -17.91 11.33
C PHE A 532 1.30 -18.35 10.67
N CYS A 533 1.21 -19.01 9.51
CA CYS A 533 2.39 -19.47 8.77
C CYS A 533 3.32 -18.30 8.44
N GLN A 534 2.80 -17.19 7.94
CA GLN A 534 3.59 -16.01 7.58
C GLN A 534 4.35 -15.47 8.78
N SER A 535 3.65 -15.20 9.89
CA SER A 535 4.29 -14.62 11.09
C SER A 535 5.30 -15.57 11.74
N LEU A 536 5.01 -16.87 11.81
CA LEU A 536 5.88 -17.86 12.45
C LEU A 536 7.13 -18.17 11.62
N VAL A 537 6.97 -18.34 10.31
CA VAL A 537 8.08 -18.63 9.40
C VAL A 537 8.97 -17.42 9.22
N PHE A 538 8.39 -16.22 9.05
CA PHE A 538 9.19 -14.99 8.95
C PHE A 538 9.92 -14.68 10.25
N GLY A 539 9.29 -14.88 11.41
CA GLY A 539 9.95 -14.75 12.71
C GLY A 539 11.16 -15.69 12.83
N ALA A 540 10.99 -16.97 12.49
CA ALA A 540 12.09 -17.94 12.49
C ALA A 540 13.20 -17.55 11.51
N TYR A 541 12.84 -17.12 10.30
CA TYR A 541 13.79 -16.73 9.26
C TYR A 541 14.60 -15.50 9.66
N VAL A 542 13.94 -14.45 10.13
CA VAL A 542 14.62 -13.22 10.55
C VAL A 542 15.53 -13.47 11.74
N SER A 543 15.06 -14.20 12.76
CA SER A 543 15.88 -14.56 13.92
C SER A 543 17.13 -15.36 13.55
N LYS A 544 17.07 -16.22 12.53
CA LYS A 544 18.19 -17.10 12.15
C LYS A 544 19.15 -16.47 11.14
N HIS A 545 18.63 -15.69 10.19
CA HIS A 545 19.38 -15.29 8.99
C HIS A 545 19.53 -13.78 8.81
N VAL A 546 18.65 -12.95 9.39
CA VAL A 546 18.60 -11.51 9.10
C VAL A 546 19.05 -10.67 10.30
N ASP A 547 18.47 -10.91 11.47
CA ASP A 547 18.74 -10.15 12.70
C ASP A 547 18.88 -11.08 13.91
N PRO A 548 19.98 -11.87 13.99
CA PRO A 548 20.22 -12.76 15.11
C PRO A 548 20.34 -11.98 16.43
N GLY A 549 19.47 -12.30 17.40
CA GLY A 549 19.40 -11.64 18.71
C GLY A 549 18.18 -10.72 18.89
N ASN A 550 17.38 -10.51 17.84
CA ASN A 550 16.13 -9.78 17.94
C ASN A 550 15.00 -10.67 18.48
N ASP A 551 14.95 -10.86 19.80
CA ASP A 551 13.95 -11.73 20.46
C ASP A 551 12.50 -11.30 20.21
N TYR A 552 12.26 -10.02 19.85
CA TYR A 552 10.93 -9.50 19.53
C TYR A 552 10.29 -10.26 18.36
N VAL A 553 11.07 -10.66 17.35
CA VAL A 553 10.54 -11.40 16.18
C VAL A 553 10.06 -12.82 16.53
N LEU A 554 10.46 -13.32 17.69
CA LEU A 554 10.07 -14.64 18.20
C LEU A 554 8.90 -14.58 19.19
N GLU A 555 8.37 -13.39 19.53
CA GLU A 555 7.27 -13.23 20.48
C GLU A 555 6.05 -14.07 20.07
N THR A 556 5.71 -14.03 18.78
CA THR A 556 4.61 -14.83 18.22
C THR A 556 4.87 -16.34 18.39
N ALA A 557 6.11 -16.79 18.24
CA ALA A 557 6.47 -18.20 18.28
C ALA A 557 6.42 -18.82 19.69
N LYS A 558 6.38 -18.01 20.76
CA LYS A 558 6.27 -18.49 22.16
C LYS A 558 5.05 -19.39 22.36
N ASN A 559 3.91 -19.02 21.78
CA ASN A 559 2.66 -19.79 21.82
C ASN A 559 2.19 -20.25 20.43
N GLY A 560 2.66 -19.59 19.36
CA GLY A 560 1.99 -19.62 18.07
C GLY A 560 2.00 -20.99 17.38
N TRP A 561 3.05 -21.80 17.52
CA TRP A 561 3.05 -23.14 16.91
C TRP A 561 1.99 -24.07 17.51
N LYS A 562 1.83 -24.06 18.84
CA LYS A 562 0.81 -24.84 19.52
C LYS A 562 -0.60 -24.37 19.14
N VAL A 563 -0.84 -23.06 19.18
CA VAL A 563 -2.15 -22.48 18.83
C VAL A 563 -2.48 -22.71 17.36
N PHE A 564 -1.48 -22.60 16.47
CA PHE A 564 -1.64 -22.88 15.05
C PHE A 564 -2.05 -24.33 14.80
N GLU A 565 -1.44 -25.29 15.50
CA GLU A 565 -1.82 -26.71 15.42
C GLU A 565 -3.25 -26.96 15.89
N GLU A 566 -3.61 -26.44 17.07
CA GLU A 566 -4.99 -26.54 17.60
C GLU A 566 -6.01 -25.92 16.62
N PHE A 567 -5.69 -24.75 16.06
CA PHE A 567 -6.55 -24.06 15.10
C PHE A 567 -6.70 -24.83 13.79
N TRP A 568 -5.60 -25.31 13.20
CA TRP A 568 -5.60 -25.98 11.90
C TRP A 568 -6.28 -27.35 11.94
N MET A 569 -6.22 -28.03 13.08
CA MET A 569 -6.90 -29.31 13.31
C MET A 569 -8.40 -29.17 13.61
N THR A 570 -8.88 -27.96 13.91
CA THR A 570 -10.31 -27.73 14.15
C THR A 570 -11.07 -27.68 12.82
N PRO A 571 -12.19 -28.42 12.66
CA PRO A 571 -12.99 -28.36 11.44
C PRO A 571 -13.48 -26.93 11.13
N LYS A 572 -13.31 -26.50 9.88
CA LYS A 572 -13.63 -25.12 9.44
C LYS A 572 -15.11 -24.79 9.64
N GLU A 573 -15.99 -25.75 9.38
CA GLU A 573 -17.43 -25.64 9.52
C GLU A 573 -17.82 -25.41 10.99
N GLU A 574 -17.14 -26.07 11.93
CA GLU A 574 -17.36 -25.90 13.35
C GLU A 574 -16.95 -24.49 13.80
N MET A 575 -15.77 -24.03 13.38
CA MET A 575 -15.29 -22.68 13.71
C MET A 575 -16.22 -21.58 13.20
N LEU A 576 -16.59 -21.66 11.92
CA LEU A 576 -17.49 -20.68 11.30
C LEU A 576 -18.87 -20.70 11.94
N LYS A 577 -19.39 -21.89 12.28
CA LYS A 577 -20.65 -22.02 13.03
C LYS A 577 -20.59 -21.28 14.36
N ILE A 578 -19.52 -21.48 15.15
CA ILE A 578 -19.34 -20.78 16.43
C ILE A 578 -19.31 -19.25 16.25
N TRP A 579 -18.56 -18.76 15.27
CA TRP A 579 -18.44 -17.32 15.01
C TRP A 579 -19.75 -16.70 14.55
N MET A 580 -20.50 -17.38 13.68
CA MET A 580 -21.82 -16.94 13.24
C MET A 580 -22.85 -16.96 14.37
N GLU A 581 -22.88 -18.00 15.20
CA GLU A 581 -23.74 -18.06 16.39
C GLU A 581 -23.48 -16.89 17.35
N ILE A 582 -22.21 -16.53 17.58
CA ILE A 582 -21.85 -15.36 18.42
C ILE A 582 -22.33 -14.07 17.76
N SER A 583 -22.18 -13.93 16.44
CA SER A 583 -22.64 -12.75 15.69
C SER A 583 -24.16 -12.58 15.77
N GLU A 584 -24.92 -13.65 15.57
CA GLU A 584 -26.38 -13.66 15.67
C GLU A 584 -26.88 -13.32 17.08
N ASN A 585 -26.27 -13.91 18.11
CA ASN A 585 -26.64 -13.65 19.50
C ASN A 585 -26.33 -12.20 19.91
N THR A 586 -25.20 -11.66 19.46
CA THR A 586 -24.85 -10.27 19.76
C THR A 586 -25.79 -9.28 19.08
N ARG A 587 -26.24 -9.58 17.83
CA ARG A 587 -27.25 -8.78 17.13
C ARG A 587 -28.60 -8.78 17.85
N LYS A 588 -29.05 -9.93 18.36
CA LYS A 588 -30.31 -10.02 19.13
C LYS A 588 -30.27 -9.16 20.40
N ASN A 589 -29.19 -9.27 21.18
CA ASN A 589 -29.04 -8.51 22.42
C ASN A 589 -28.93 -6.99 22.20
N HIS A 590 -28.50 -6.52 21.02
CA HIS A 590 -28.46 -5.09 20.67
C HIS A 590 -29.78 -4.55 20.10
N ASN A 591 -30.67 -5.41 19.59
CA ASN A 591 -31.99 -4.99 19.10
C ASN A 591 -33.06 -4.97 20.21
N GLU A 592 -32.76 -5.55 21.38
CA GLU A 592 -33.63 -5.58 22.57
C GLU A 592 -33.32 -4.44 23.57
N HIS A 593 -32.35 -3.58 23.27
CA HIS A 593 -31.99 -2.37 24.00
C HIS A 593 -32.09 -1.15 23.08
#